data_AF-A0A2N6L4B1-F1
#
_entry.id   AF-A0A2N6L4B1-F1
#
_cell.length_a   1.000
_cell.length_b   1.000
_cell.length_c   1.000
_cell.angle_alpha   90.00
_cell.angle_beta   90.00
_cell.angle_gamma   90.00
#
_symmetry.space_group_name_H-M   'P 1'
#
loop_
_entity.id
_entity.type
_entity.pdbx_description
1 polymer ?
#
loop_
_entity_poly.entity_id
_entity_poly.type
_entity_poly.pdbx_seq_one_letter_code
_entity_poly.pdbx_strand_id
1 'polypeptide(L)'
;MELLELILVLATIVGVADTGTIRVKDNAGQTTTVRLACINIPDAAKQPYKAATQRLKQMLPPGSPVVIRSIEKDENGHTVGEVFVDNRSVNLSLVESGNALVDQKSLHNCDENKTQFLIAEANAKNKRLGLWQQSKIHTLRGKLIYEEIPPVKSPRAYRGDEFFLITNPPNQSRLAGWFHTKREKTRSS
;
A
#
# COMPACT_ATOMS: atom_id res chain seq x y z
N MET A 1 22.41 -14.77 18.27
CA MET A 1 21.57 -14.97 17.08
C MET A 1 20.72 -16.18 17.40
N GLU A 2 19.47 -15.95 17.80
CA GLU A 2 18.53 -17.06 18.00
C GLU A 2 18.29 -17.71 16.64
N LEU A 3 18.44 -19.04 16.57
CA LEU A 3 17.90 -19.80 15.45
C LEU A 3 16.37 -19.64 15.55
N LEU A 4 15.79 -18.77 14.73
CA LEU A 4 14.37 -18.86 14.43
C LEU A 4 14.19 -20.18 13.68
N GLU A 5 13.71 -21.19 14.37
CA GLU A 5 13.30 -22.43 13.74
C GLU A 5 12.17 -22.12 12.76
N LEU A 6 12.48 -22.21 11.47
CA LEU A 6 11.49 -22.17 10.42
C LEU A 6 10.64 -23.44 10.54
N ILE A 7 9.41 -23.27 11.00
CA ILE A 7 8.47 -24.38 11.16
C ILE A 7 7.48 -24.34 10.00
N LEU A 8 7.38 -25.46 9.28
CA LEU A 8 6.31 -25.68 8.29
C LEU A 8 5.06 -26.17 9.03
N VAL A 9 3.99 -25.38 8.95
CA VAL A 9 2.70 -25.68 9.57
C VAL A 9 1.67 -25.99 8.49
N LEU A 10 1.06 -27.16 8.58
CA LEU A 10 -0.12 -27.50 7.78
C LEU A 10 -1.36 -26.93 8.45
N ALA A 11 -2.17 -26.20 7.69
CA ALA A 11 -3.39 -25.59 8.20
C ALA A 11 -4.46 -25.46 7.12
N THR A 12 -5.68 -25.15 7.57
CA THR A 12 -6.82 -24.84 6.70
C THR A 12 -7.22 -23.39 6.87
N ILE A 13 -7.53 -22.69 5.78
CA ILE A 13 -8.03 -21.31 5.85
C ILE A 13 -9.40 -21.27 6.54
N VAL A 14 -9.50 -20.44 7.57
CA VAL A 14 -10.78 -20.05 8.19
C VAL A 14 -11.32 -18.80 7.49
N GLY A 15 -10.44 -17.84 7.20
CA GLY A 15 -10.79 -16.66 6.44
C GLY A 15 -9.69 -15.60 6.43
N VAL A 16 -9.96 -14.47 5.76
CA VAL A 16 -9.07 -13.30 5.74
C VAL A 16 -9.59 -12.28 6.75
N ALA A 17 -8.74 -11.90 7.72
CA ALA A 17 -9.13 -10.99 8.81
C ALA A 17 -9.10 -9.53 8.36
N ASP A 18 -7.97 -9.05 7.84
CA ASP A 18 -7.80 -7.68 7.35
C ASP A 18 -6.79 -7.58 6.18
N THR A 19 -6.08 -6.45 6.05
CA THR A 19 -5.04 -6.25 5.05
C THR A 19 -3.79 -7.05 5.36
N GLY A 20 -3.68 -8.21 4.70
CA GLY A 20 -2.48 -9.03 4.78
C GLY A 20 -2.42 -9.94 6.00
N THR A 21 -3.53 -10.10 6.73
CA THR A 21 -3.66 -11.13 7.77
C THR A 21 -4.76 -12.14 7.44
N ILE A 22 -4.50 -13.40 7.79
CA ILE A 22 -5.41 -14.52 7.62
C ILE A 22 -5.61 -15.25 8.93
N ARG A 23 -6.74 -15.94 9.06
CA ARG A 23 -7.00 -16.89 10.15
C ARG A 23 -6.95 -18.28 9.60
N VAL A 24 -6.20 -19.14 10.27
CA VAL A 24 -6.02 -20.54 9.88
C VAL A 24 -6.32 -21.44 11.06
N LYS A 25 -6.71 -22.67 10.77
CA LYS A 25 -6.92 -23.73 11.74
C LYS A 25 -5.91 -24.85 11.47
N ASP A 26 -5.08 -25.17 12.43
CA ASP A 26 -4.11 -26.26 12.30
C ASP A 26 -4.76 -27.64 12.49
N ASN A 27 -3.95 -28.70 12.35
CA ASN A 27 -4.41 -30.08 12.51
C ASN A 27 -4.83 -30.44 13.95
N ALA A 28 -4.37 -29.70 14.96
CA ALA A 28 -4.82 -29.84 16.34
C ALA A 28 -6.16 -29.12 16.59
N GLY A 29 -6.65 -28.39 15.60
CA GLY A 29 -7.89 -27.63 15.67
C GLY A 29 -7.74 -26.24 16.28
N GLN A 30 -6.52 -25.80 16.58
CA GLN A 30 -6.24 -24.47 17.10
C GLN A 30 -6.33 -23.43 15.98
N THR A 31 -7.01 -22.33 16.26
CA THR A 31 -7.13 -21.21 15.33
C THR A 31 -6.09 -20.15 15.65
N THR A 32 -5.24 -19.81 14.67
CA THR A 32 -4.18 -18.82 14.80
C THR A 32 -4.30 -17.75 13.71
N THR A 33 -3.90 -16.51 14.03
CA THR A 33 -3.78 -15.43 13.06
C THR A 33 -2.38 -15.41 12.47
N VAL A 34 -2.28 -15.30 11.15
CA VAL A 34 -1.04 -15.25 10.39
C VAL A 34 -0.98 -13.96 9.59
N ARG A 35 0.08 -13.17 9.79
CA ARG A 35 0.43 -12.00 8.98
C ARG A 35 1.38 -12.43 7.86
N LEU A 36 1.07 -12.02 6.63
CA LEU A 36 1.88 -12.33 5.46
C LEU A 36 3.24 -11.63 5.57
N ALA A 37 4.33 -12.41 5.58
CA ALA A 37 5.69 -11.92 5.64
C ALA A 37 6.14 -11.19 4.37
N CYS A 38 7.08 -10.24 4.53
CA CYS A 38 7.84 -9.57 3.46
C CYS A 38 7.02 -8.71 2.50
N ILE A 39 5.72 -8.60 2.73
CA ILE A 39 4.81 -7.80 1.92
C ILE A 39 3.99 -6.87 2.80
N ASN A 40 3.57 -5.77 2.20
CA ASN A 40 2.62 -4.85 2.79
C ASN A 40 1.43 -4.69 1.83
N ILE A 41 0.22 -4.94 2.33
CA ILE A 41 -1.01 -4.61 1.63
C ILE A 41 -1.50 -3.28 2.23
N PRO A 42 -1.47 -2.17 1.48
CA PRO A 42 -1.84 -0.87 2.04
C PRO A 42 -3.28 -0.87 2.54
N ASP A 43 -3.53 -0.04 3.56
CA ASP A 43 -4.78 -0.05 4.30
C ASP A 43 -6.01 0.24 3.41
N ALA A 44 -7.05 -0.58 3.57
CA ALA A 44 -8.21 -0.70 2.66
C ALA A 44 -9.14 0.53 2.64
N ALA A 45 -8.85 1.56 3.44
CA ALA A 45 -9.66 2.75 3.60
C ALA A 45 -9.73 3.65 2.35
N LYS A 46 -8.82 3.46 1.38
CA LYS A 46 -8.79 4.25 0.13
C LYS A 46 -8.90 3.33 -1.09
N GLN A 47 -9.68 3.70 -2.10
CA GLN A 47 -9.54 3.11 -3.45
C GLN A 47 -8.11 3.42 -3.94
N PRO A 48 -7.33 2.46 -4.47
CA PRO A 48 -7.69 1.15 -5.02
C PRO A 48 -7.49 -0.08 -4.09
N TYR A 49 -7.27 0.10 -2.78
CA TYR A 49 -6.75 -0.95 -1.90
C TYR A 49 -7.75 -2.08 -1.54
N LYS A 50 -9.07 -1.87 -1.74
CA LYS A 50 -10.08 -2.94 -1.57
C LYS A 50 -9.88 -4.14 -2.51
N ALA A 51 -9.35 -3.90 -3.72
CA ALA A 51 -9.12 -4.96 -4.70
C ALA A 51 -8.05 -5.95 -4.23
N ALA A 52 -7.03 -5.48 -3.51
CA ALA A 52 -5.96 -6.31 -2.98
C ALA A 52 -6.48 -7.30 -1.93
N THR A 53 -7.28 -6.83 -0.97
CA THR A 53 -7.91 -7.71 0.04
C THR A 53 -8.88 -8.70 -0.61
N GLN A 54 -9.63 -8.27 -1.62
CA GLN A 54 -10.50 -9.17 -2.39
C GLN A 54 -9.69 -10.25 -3.13
N ARG A 55 -8.55 -9.88 -3.72
CA ARG A 55 -7.66 -10.83 -4.38
C ARG A 55 -7.13 -11.88 -3.40
N LEU A 56 -6.72 -11.46 -2.20
CA LEU A 56 -6.30 -12.38 -1.15
C LEU A 56 -7.42 -13.36 -0.77
N LYS A 57 -8.66 -12.87 -0.61
CA LYS A 57 -9.84 -13.72 -0.34
C LYS A 57 -10.12 -14.73 -1.45
N GLN A 58 -9.93 -14.35 -2.71
CA GLN A 58 -10.10 -15.26 -3.85
C GLN A 58 -9.01 -16.34 -3.91
N MET A 59 -7.79 -15.99 -3.51
CA MET A 59 -6.66 -16.93 -3.48
C MET A 59 -6.73 -17.88 -2.28
N LEU A 60 -7.39 -17.46 -1.19
CA LEU A 60 -7.53 -18.21 0.05
C LEU A 60 -9.00 -18.33 0.46
N PRO A 61 -9.83 -19.08 -0.28
CA PRO A 61 -11.19 -19.35 0.14
C PRO A 61 -11.20 -20.19 1.43
N PRO A 62 -12.18 -20.01 2.33
CA PRO A 62 -12.34 -20.84 3.52
C PRO A 62 -12.38 -22.33 3.17
N GLY A 63 -11.70 -23.15 3.95
CA GLY A 63 -11.53 -24.58 3.68
C GLY A 63 -10.31 -24.94 2.82
N SER A 64 -9.60 -23.96 2.26
CA SER A 64 -8.39 -24.24 1.47
C SER A 64 -7.26 -24.79 2.35
N PRO A 65 -6.62 -25.91 1.96
CA PRO A 65 -5.41 -26.37 2.61
C PRO A 65 -4.24 -25.44 2.26
N VAL A 66 -3.44 -25.10 3.26
CA VAL A 66 -2.25 -24.27 3.09
C VAL A 66 -1.07 -24.83 3.88
N VAL A 67 0.12 -24.54 3.39
CA VAL A 67 1.37 -24.69 4.13
C VAL A 67 1.85 -23.30 4.53
N ILE A 68 2.19 -23.12 5.80
CA ILE A 68 2.71 -21.86 6.31
C ILE A 68 4.14 -22.09 6.74
N ARG A 69 5.08 -21.35 6.13
CA ARG A 69 6.44 -21.22 6.63
C ARG A 69 6.43 -20.15 7.71
N SER A 70 6.37 -20.56 8.96
CA SER A 70 6.42 -19.68 10.12
C SER A 70 7.84 -19.14 10.29
N ILE A 71 7.97 -17.82 10.40
CA ILE A 71 9.26 -17.15 10.56
C ILE A 71 9.40 -16.69 12.02
N GLU A 72 8.46 -15.88 12.49
CA GLU A 72 8.53 -15.26 13.82
C GLU A 72 7.12 -14.98 14.37
N LYS A 73 7.08 -14.40 15.58
CA LYS A 73 5.87 -13.82 16.16
C LYS A 73 6.00 -12.30 16.16
N ASP A 74 4.94 -11.60 15.77
CA ASP A 74 4.90 -10.15 15.92
C ASP A 74 4.52 -9.73 17.35
N GLU A 75 4.57 -8.43 17.63
CA GLU A 75 4.29 -7.84 18.94
C GLU A 75 2.88 -8.18 19.47
N ASN A 76 1.94 -8.52 18.58
CA ASN A 76 0.58 -8.92 18.92
C ASN A 76 0.43 -10.44 19.09
N GLY A 77 1.53 -11.20 18.99
CA GLY A 77 1.55 -12.66 19.06
C GLY A 77 1.04 -13.36 17.79
N HIS A 78 0.81 -12.63 16.70
CA HIS A 78 0.45 -13.25 15.43
C HIS A 78 1.67 -13.95 14.83
N THR A 79 1.44 -15.07 14.15
CA THR A 79 2.50 -15.71 13.36
C THR A 79 2.80 -14.83 12.15
N VAL A 80 4.07 -14.53 11.90
CA VAL A 80 4.54 -13.91 10.65
C VAL A 80 5.07 -15.02 9.77
N GLY A 81 4.54 -15.14 8.55
CA GLY A 81 4.88 -16.28 7.70
C GLY A 81 4.61 -16.09 6.22
N GLU A 82 5.24 -16.95 5.44
CA GLU A 82 4.93 -17.12 4.01
C GLU A 82 3.91 -18.23 3.83
N VAL A 83 2.86 -17.96 3.07
CA VAL A 83 1.72 -18.87 2.88
C VAL A 83 1.79 -19.48 1.50
N PHE A 84 1.61 -20.79 1.42
CA PHE A 84 1.68 -21.56 0.19
C PHE A 84 0.38 -22.32 -0.05
N VAL A 85 -0.10 -22.26 -1.30
CA VAL A 85 -1.17 -23.11 -1.85
C VAL A 85 -0.55 -23.86 -3.03
N ASP A 86 -0.68 -25.18 -3.07
CA ASP A 86 -0.13 -26.02 -4.14
C ASP A 86 1.35 -25.71 -4.46
N ASN A 87 2.17 -25.56 -3.40
CA ASN A 87 3.59 -25.21 -3.48
C ASN A 87 3.91 -23.85 -4.14
N ARG A 88 2.92 -22.97 -4.29
CA ARG A 88 3.08 -21.60 -4.79
C ARG A 88 2.89 -20.59 -3.66
N SER A 89 3.84 -19.67 -3.51
CA SER A 89 3.76 -18.58 -2.54
C SER A 89 2.63 -17.61 -2.90
N VAL A 90 1.67 -17.48 -1.99
CA VAL A 90 0.59 -16.49 -2.05
C VAL A 90 1.17 -15.09 -1.90
N ASN A 91 2.14 -14.91 -1.01
CA ASN A 91 2.81 -13.63 -0.77
C ASN A 91 3.45 -13.09 -2.05
N LEU A 92 4.25 -13.92 -2.74
CA LEU A 92 4.88 -13.55 -4.01
C LEU A 92 3.84 -13.28 -5.09
N SER A 93 2.83 -14.14 -5.21
CA SER A 93 1.77 -14.00 -6.22
C SER A 93 0.96 -12.70 -6.06
N LEU A 94 0.79 -12.20 -4.83
CA LEU A 94 0.18 -10.89 -4.59
C LEU A 94 1.07 -9.76 -5.13
N VAL A 95 2.38 -9.83 -4.93
CA VAL A 95 3.32 -8.84 -5.48
C VAL A 95 3.36 -8.90 -7.00
N GLU A 96 3.44 -10.10 -7.59
CA GLU A 96 3.41 -10.30 -9.05
C GLU A 96 2.18 -9.69 -9.72
N SER A 97 1.03 -9.78 -9.06
CA SER A 97 -0.24 -9.23 -9.55
C SER A 97 -0.44 -7.76 -9.17
N GLY A 98 0.54 -7.14 -8.51
CA GLY A 98 0.49 -5.76 -8.04
C GLY A 98 -0.52 -5.51 -6.93
N ASN A 99 -0.94 -6.54 -6.18
CA ASN A 99 -1.87 -6.45 -5.06
C ASN A 99 -1.18 -6.30 -3.70
N ALA A 100 0.15 -6.38 -3.66
CA ALA A 100 0.95 -6.06 -2.48
C ALA A 100 2.24 -5.35 -2.88
N LEU A 101 2.79 -4.58 -1.95
CA LEU A 101 4.11 -3.97 -2.05
C LEU A 101 5.12 -4.83 -1.30
N VAL A 102 6.37 -4.83 -1.73
CA VAL A 102 7.45 -5.47 -0.98
C VAL A 102 7.76 -4.61 0.24
N ASP A 103 7.73 -5.23 1.42
CA ASP A 103 8.20 -4.56 2.64
C ASP A 103 9.70 -4.74 2.79
N GLN A 104 10.46 -3.73 2.37
CA GLN A 104 11.92 -3.75 2.43
C GLN A 104 12.47 -3.97 3.84
N LYS A 105 11.72 -3.60 4.89
CA LYS A 105 12.17 -3.75 6.29
C LYS A 105 12.14 -5.20 6.73
N SER A 106 11.10 -5.95 6.33
CA SER A 106 10.94 -7.36 6.68
C SER A 106 11.44 -8.33 5.59
N LEU A 107 11.95 -7.84 4.46
CA LEU A 107 12.34 -8.69 3.33
C LEU A 107 13.44 -9.73 3.66
N HIS A 108 14.24 -9.47 4.70
CA HIS A 108 15.23 -10.44 5.21
C HIS A 108 14.58 -11.75 5.68
N ASN A 109 13.31 -11.71 6.11
CA ASN A 109 12.54 -12.89 6.49
C ASN A 109 12.18 -13.80 5.30
N CYS A 110 12.41 -13.35 4.07
CA CYS A 110 12.18 -14.12 2.83
C CYS A 110 13.43 -14.19 1.96
N ASP A 111 14.61 -14.30 2.57
CA ASP A 111 15.91 -14.21 1.87
C ASP A 111 16.03 -15.17 0.67
N GLU A 112 15.53 -16.39 0.78
CA GLU A 112 15.54 -17.37 -0.32
C GLU A 112 14.83 -16.85 -1.60
N ASN A 113 13.75 -16.08 -1.44
CA ASN A 113 12.93 -15.57 -2.53
C ASN A 113 13.07 -14.04 -2.72
N LYS A 114 13.98 -13.39 -1.99
CA LYS A 114 14.16 -11.93 -1.96
C LYS A 114 14.25 -11.31 -3.36
N THR A 115 15.08 -11.91 -4.21
CA THR A 115 15.26 -11.46 -5.60
C THR A 115 13.96 -11.58 -6.40
N GLN A 116 13.19 -12.65 -6.18
CA GLN A 116 11.92 -12.86 -6.87
C GLN A 116 10.88 -11.82 -6.47
N PHE A 117 10.79 -11.48 -5.18
CA PHE A 117 9.92 -10.41 -4.69
C PHE A 117 10.24 -9.05 -5.35
N LEU A 118 11.52 -8.67 -5.40
CA LEU A 118 11.95 -7.41 -5.99
C LEU A 118 11.68 -7.36 -7.51
N ILE A 119 11.96 -8.46 -8.22
CA ILE A 119 11.67 -8.58 -9.65
C ILE A 119 10.15 -8.53 -9.90
N ALA A 120 9.36 -9.24 -9.09
CA ALA A 120 7.90 -9.26 -9.20
C ALA A 120 7.31 -7.86 -9.03
N GLU A 121 7.78 -7.10 -8.04
CA GLU A 121 7.31 -5.73 -7.81
C GLU A 121 7.68 -4.80 -8.97
N ALA A 122 8.93 -4.85 -9.44
CA ALA A 122 9.38 -4.07 -10.58
C ALA A 122 8.56 -4.38 -11.84
N ASN A 123 8.25 -5.65 -12.08
CA ASN A 123 7.42 -6.10 -13.20
C ASN A 123 5.97 -5.61 -13.06
N ALA A 124 5.37 -5.73 -11.88
CA ALA A 124 4.01 -5.26 -11.62
C ALA A 124 3.90 -3.74 -11.82
N LYS A 125 4.92 -2.98 -11.39
CA LYS A 125 5.02 -1.54 -11.58
C LYS A 125 5.14 -1.17 -13.06
N ASN A 126 6.04 -1.81 -13.80
CA ASN A 126 6.24 -1.57 -15.24
C ASN A 126 4.97 -1.86 -16.04
N LYS A 127 4.23 -2.91 -15.66
CA LYS A 127 2.96 -3.31 -16.27
C LYS A 127 1.74 -2.55 -15.74
N ARG A 128 1.92 -1.66 -14.76
CA ARG A 128 0.85 -0.89 -14.09
C ARG A 128 -0.28 -1.79 -13.57
N LEU A 129 0.06 -2.88 -12.88
CA LEU A 129 -0.91 -3.82 -12.33
C LEU A 129 -1.39 -3.41 -10.94
N GLY A 130 -2.64 -3.74 -10.60
CA GLY A 130 -3.20 -3.55 -9.25
C GLY A 130 -2.98 -2.14 -8.69
N LEU A 131 -2.24 -2.07 -7.58
CA LEU A 131 -1.88 -0.83 -6.88
C LEU A 131 -1.10 0.16 -7.75
N TRP A 132 -0.45 -0.30 -8.83
CA TRP A 132 0.32 0.51 -9.76
C TRP A 132 -0.52 1.06 -10.93
N GLN A 133 -1.82 0.76 -10.98
CA GLN A 133 -2.72 1.40 -11.93
C GLN A 133 -2.82 2.89 -11.58
N GLN A 134 -2.52 3.77 -12.55
CA GLN A 134 -2.62 5.21 -12.35
C GLN A 134 -4.03 5.56 -11.84
N SER A 135 -4.10 6.15 -10.65
CA SER A 135 -5.30 6.84 -10.20
C SER A 135 -5.63 7.88 -11.28
N LYS A 136 -6.84 7.79 -11.86
CA LYS A 136 -7.35 8.87 -12.72
C LYS A 136 -7.29 10.15 -11.90
N ILE A 137 -6.29 10.99 -12.14
CA ILE A 137 -6.31 12.37 -11.68
C ILE A 137 -7.53 12.97 -12.35
N HIS A 138 -8.60 13.16 -11.59
CA HIS A 138 -9.70 13.98 -12.03
C HIS A 138 -9.18 15.41 -11.93
N THR A 139 -8.64 15.92 -13.03
CA THR A 139 -8.41 17.35 -13.18
C THR A 139 -9.79 17.99 -13.24
N LEU A 140 -10.30 18.48 -12.12
CA LEU A 140 -11.47 19.35 -12.10
C LEU A 140 -11.09 20.64 -12.83
N ARG A 141 -11.43 20.73 -14.12
CA ARG A 141 -11.41 22.00 -14.85
C ARG A 141 -12.73 22.72 -14.57
N GLY A 142 -12.73 23.58 -13.56
CA GLY A 142 -13.78 24.57 -13.34
C GLY A 142 -13.26 25.97 -13.63
N LYS A 143 -14.11 26.86 -14.16
CA LYS A 143 -13.82 28.30 -14.16
C LYS A 143 -14.00 28.79 -12.72
N LEU A 144 -12.95 29.34 -12.11
CA LEU A 144 -13.08 30.06 -10.85
C LEU A 144 -13.98 31.27 -11.10
N ILE A 145 -15.24 31.18 -10.65
CA ILE A 145 -16.10 32.35 -10.50
C ILE A 145 -15.72 32.99 -9.16
N TYR A 146 -14.92 34.05 -9.22
CA TYR A 146 -14.83 34.99 -8.11
C TYR A 146 -16.16 35.75 -8.11
N GLU A 147 -16.98 35.57 -7.07
CA GLU A 147 -17.90 36.65 -6.69
C GLU A 147 -17.01 37.83 -6.33
N GLU A 148 -17.25 38.98 -6.97
CA GLU A 148 -16.41 40.17 -6.85
C GLU A 148 -16.11 40.48 -5.38
N ILE A 149 -14.82 40.54 -5.05
CA ILE A 149 -14.36 40.99 -3.73
C ILE A 149 -14.85 42.43 -3.57
N PRO A 150 -15.68 42.76 -2.55
CA PRO A 150 -16.13 44.13 -2.36
C PRO A 150 -14.92 45.06 -2.24
N PRO A 151 -14.97 46.28 -2.81
CA PRO A 151 -13.81 47.14 -2.98
C PRO A 151 -13.37 47.70 -1.62
N VAL A 152 -12.59 46.93 -0.86
CA VAL A 152 -12.00 47.42 0.38
C VAL A 152 -10.52 47.01 0.43
N LYS A 153 -9.69 48.01 0.10
CA LYS A 153 -8.23 48.19 0.33
C LYS A 153 -7.24 47.81 -0.80
N SER A 154 -6.89 48.88 -1.53
CA SER A 154 -5.65 49.21 -2.26
C SER A 154 -5.15 48.25 -3.39
N PRO A 155 -4.97 48.74 -4.63
CA PRO A 155 -4.47 47.97 -5.79
C PRO A 155 -3.05 47.38 -5.66
N ARG A 156 -2.28 47.73 -4.63
CA ARG A 156 -0.90 47.25 -4.44
C ARG A 156 -0.81 45.80 -3.96
N ALA A 157 -1.91 45.20 -3.52
CA ALA A 157 -1.93 43.86 -2.91
C ALA A 157 -2.03 42.70 -3.93
N TYR A 158 -2.34 42.97 -5.20
CA TYR A 158 -2.60 41.93 -6.20
C TYR A 158 -1.78 42.18 -7.46
N ARG A 159 -0.49 41.83 -7.44
CA ARG A 159 0.31 41.74 -8.67
C ARG A 159 1.09 40.43 -8.63
N GLY A 160 0.50 39.39 -9.23
CA GLY A 160 1.10 38.09 -9.47
C GLY A 160 0.34 37.44 -10.62
N ASP A 161 1.06 37.03 -11.67
CA ASP A 161 0.46 36.66 -12.95
C ASP A 161 0.01 35.19 -13.05
N GLU A 162 0.34 34.35 -12.06
CA GLU A 162 -0.08 32.94 -12.03
C GLU A 162 -0.36 32.42 -10.61
N PHE A 163 -1.32 31.49 -10.51
CA PHE A 163 -1.63 30.74 -9.29
C PHE A 163 -1.45 29.23 -9.55
N PHE A 164 -0.95 28.51 -8.55
CA PHE A 164 -0.88 27.05 -8.55
C PHE A 164 -1.68 26.51 -7.37
N LEU A 165 -2.62 25.60 -7.63
CA LEU A 165 -3.30 24.85 -6.58
C LEU A 165 -2.52 23.57 -6.30
N ILE A 166 -1.83 23.52 -5.16
CA ILE A 166 -1.24 22.28 -4.64
C ILE A 166 -2.17 21.77 -3.54
N THR A 167 -3.01 20.78 -3.86
CA THR A 167 -3.79 20.08 -2.84
C THR A 167 -2.90 18.99 -2.21
N ASN A 168 -2.55 19.13 -0.93
CA ASN A 168 -1.90 18.08 -0.16
C ASN A 168 -2.97 17.15 0.44
N PRO A 169 -3.08 15.86 0.07
CA PRO A 169 -4.06 14.97 0.65
C PRO A 169 -3.40 14.11 1.74
N PRO A 170 -3.55 14.53 3.01
CA PRO A 170 -4.16 13.57 3.93
C PRO A 170 -5.30 14.12 4.77
N ASN A 171 -5.59 15.43 4.73
CA ASN A 171 -6.64 16.01 5.57
C ASN A 171 -7.62 16.85 4.73
N GLN A 172 -8.82 16.31 4.50
CA GLN A 172 -9.91 17.01 3.86
C GLN A 172 -10.32 18.19 4.75
N SER A 173 -9.97 19.42 4.36
CA SER A 173 -10.75 20.67 4.63
C SER A 173 -9.96 21.98 4.48
N ARG A 174 -8.70 22.02 4.03
CA ARG A 174 -8.01 23.32 3.84
C ARG A 174 -7.35 23.47 2.47
N LEU A 175 -7.88 24.43 1.70
CA LEU A 175 -7.14 25.16 0.69
C LEU A 175 -6.01 25.91 1.41
N ALA A 176 -4.78 25.42 1.32
CA ALA A 176 -3.60 26.16 1.76
C ALA A 176 -2.97 26.81 0.53
N GLY A 177 -3.31 28.07 0.26
CA GLY A 177 -2.55 28.89 -0.69
C GLY A 177 -1.27 29.39 -0.01
N TRP A 178 -0.11 29.10 -0.60
CA TRP A 178 1.16 29.69 -0.19
C TRP A 178 1.67 30.61 -1.30
N PHE A 179 1.99 31.85 -0.95
CA PHE A 179 2.66 32.79 -1.83
C PHE A 179 4.16 32.66 -1.65
N HIS A 180 4.90 32.46 -2.74
CA HIS A 180 6.35 32.63 -2.74
C HIS A 180 6.73 33.64 -3.80
N THR A 181 7.29 34.77 -3.37
CA THR A 181 7.88 35.74 -4.28
C THR A 181 9.35 35.38 -4.46
N LYS A 182 9.72 34.76 -5.59
CA LYS A 182 11.12 34.77 -6.01
C LYS A 182 11.41 36.16 -6.57
N ARG A 183 12.20 36.97 -5.86
CA ARG A 183 12.85 38.13 -6.49
C ARG A 183 13.90 37.60 -7.46
N GLU A 184 13.59 37.68 -8.74
CA GLU A 184 14.61 37.57 -9.77
C GLU A 184 15.47 38.85 -9.72
N LYS A 185 16.75 38.67 -9.44
CA LYS A 185 17.73 39.75 -9.30
C LYS A 185 18.13 40.19 -10.70
N THR A 186 17.40 41.12 -11.30
CA THR A 186 17.83 41.74 -12.57
C THR A 186 18.94 42.76 -12.29
N ARG A 187 20.11 42.44 -12.84
CA ARG A 187 21.32 43.27 -12.93
C ARG A 187 21.27 44.00 -14.28
N SER A 188 21.56 45.31 -14.30
CA SER A 188 21.91 46.23 -15.43
C SER A 188 21.13 47.54 -15.28
N SER A 189 21.70 48.75 -15.33
CA SER A 189 23.04 49.23 -15.71
C SER A 189 23.36 50.50 -14.92
#